data_AF-A0A8X6IKU0-F1
#
_entry.id   AF-A0A8X6IKU0-F1
#
_cell.length_a   1.000
_cell.length_b   1.000
_cell.length_c   1.000
_cell.angle_alpha   90.00
_cell.angle_beta   90.00
_cell.angle_gamma   90.00
#
_symmetry.space_group_name_H-M   'P 1'
#
loop_
_entity.id
_entity.type
_entity.pdbx_description
1 polymer ?
#
loop_
_entity_poly.entity_id
_entity_poly.type
_entity_poly.pdbx_seq_one_letter_code
_entity_poly.pdbx_strand_id
1 'polypeptide(L)' 'IYFHSSTEKLFDYFPRAILPTEYGGDLRENYMEDWLRKANADHKHHGVIGQPNFF' A
#
# COMPACT_ATOMS: atom_id res chain seq x y z
N ILE A 1 18.58 -1.58 5.39
CA ILE A 1 17.63 -0.45 5.56
C ILE A 1 18.21 0.70 4.75
N TYR A 2 17.43 1.27 3.83
CA TYR A 2 17.87 2.38 2.98
C TYR A 2 17.06 3.63 3.31
N PHE A 3 17.75 4.74 3.54
CA PHE A 3 17.11 6.03 3.77
C PHE A 3 17.29 6.88 2.52
N HIS A 4 16.19 7.18 1.85
CA HIS A 4 16.20 7.99 0.64
C HIS A 4 16.10 9.46 1.00
N SER A 5 16.94 10.28 0.38
CA SER A 5 16.96 11.73 0.57
C SER A 5 15.83 12.46 -0.17
N SER A 6 15.19 11.78 -1.13
CA SER A 6 14.08 12.29 -1.93
C SER A 6 13.25 11.15 -2.51
N THR A 7 12.01 11.42 -2.91
CA THR A 7 11.05 10.44 -3.43
C THR A 7 11.39 9.96 -4.83
N GLU A 8 12.06 10.78 -5.66
CA GLU A 8 12.40 10.40 -7.04
C GLU A 8 13.35 9.20 -7.09
N LYS A 9 14.18 9.03 -6.05
CA LYS A 9 15.07 7.86 -5.92
C LYS A 9 14.32 6.54 -5.75
N LEU A 10 13.02 6.57 -5.43
CA LEU A 10 12.21 5.35 -5.40
C LEU A 10 11.98 4.80 -6.80
N PHE A 11 12.02 5.64 -7.84
CA PHE A 11 11.79 5.22 -9.22
C PHE A 11 12.91 4.34 -9.79
N ASP A 12 14.10 4.38 -9.19
CA ASP A 12 15.21 3.50 -9.55
C ASP A 12 14.97 2.05 -9.10
N TYR A 13 14.05 1.83 -8.15
CA TYR A 13 13.75 0.51 -7.57
C TYR A 13 12.34 0.04 -7.88
N PHE A 14 11.38 0.96 -7.94
CA PHE A 14 9.97 0.67 -8.16
C PHE A 14 9.46 1.46 -9.36
N PRO A 15 8.81 0.81 -10.34
CA PRO A 15 8.18 1.53 -11.45
C PRO A 15 7.15 2.56 -10.95
N ARG A 16 7.09 3.73 -11.59
CA ARG A 16 6.10 4.78 -11.26
C ARG A 16 4.66 4.28 -11.24
N ALA A 17 4.32 3.37 -12.16
CA ALA A 17 2.97 2.82 -12.31
C ALA A 17 2.44 2.08 -11.06
N ILE A 18 3.33 1.59 -10.19
CA ILE A 18 2.93 0.84 -8.98
C ILE A 18 3.05 1.68 -7.70
N LEU A 19 3.57 2.90 -7.80
CA LEU A 19 3.71 3.78 -6.66
C LEU A 19 2.48 4.70 -6.54
N PRO A 20 1.99 4.93 -5.31
CA PRO A 20 0.96 5.93 -5.05
C PRO A 20 1.33 7.33 -5.55
N THR A 21 0.31 8.11 -5.93
CA THR A 21 0.49 9.50 -6.39
C THR A 21 1.14 10.40 -5.34
N GLU A 22 0.91 10.14 -4.05
CA GLU A 22 1.56 10.81 -2.91
C GLU A 22 3.09 10.63 -2.86
N TYR A 23 3.61 9.58 -3.49
CA TYR A 23 5.05 9.35 -3.67
C TYR A 23 5.55 9.70 -5.08
N GLY A 24 4.71 10.37 -5.89
CA GLY A 24 5.04 10.78 -7.27
C GLY A 24 4.88 9.68 -8.33
N GLY A 25 4.16 8.60 -8.01
CA GLY A 25 3.77 7.56 -8.98
C GLY A 25 2.42 7.79 -9.62
N ASP A 26 1.91 6.79 -10.34
CA ASP A 26 0.67 6.87 -11.12
C ASP A 26 -0.51 6.12 -10.48
N LEU A 27 -0.29 5.45 -9.34
CA LEU A 27 -1.31 4.65 -8.67
C LEU A 27 -2.24 5.56 -7.84
N ARG A 28 -3.52 5.56 -8.18
CA ARG A 28 -4.55 6.39 -7.51
C ARG A 28 -5.09 5.74 -6.23
N GLU A 29 -5.54 6.57 -5.29
CA GLU A 29 -5.96 6.21 -3.91
C GLU A 29 -7.00 5.09 -3.78
N ASN A 30 -7.82 4.88 -4.81
CA ASN A 30 -8.85 3.85 -4.83
C ASN A 30 -8.31 2.41 -4.68
N TYR A 31 -7.00 2.19 -4.79
CA TYR A 31 -6.37 0.90 -4.50
C TYR A 31 -6.34 0.56 -3.00
N MET A 32 -6.33 1.55 -2.11
CA MET A 32 -6.21 1.33 -0.67
C MET A 32 -7.46 0.67 -0.08
N GLU A 33 -8.64 1.09 -0.52
CA GLU A 33 -9.92 0.52 -0.07
C GLU A 33 -10.05 -0.95 -0.48
N ASP A 34 -9.74 -1.26 -1.74
CA ASP A 34 -9.76 -2.64 -2.25
C ASP A 34 -8.74 -3.53 -1.54
N TRP A 35 -7.54 -3.00 -1.28
CA TRP A 35 -6.53 -3.71 -0.50
C TRP A 35 -6.99 -3.96 0.95
N LEU A 36 -7.53 -2.95 1.62
CA LEU A 36 -8.07 -3.07 2.99
C LEU A 36 -9.21 -4.09 3.04
N ARG A 37 -10.08 -4.11 2.03
CA ARG A 37 -11.17 -5.09 1.93
C ARG A 37 -10.65 -6.51 1.80
N LYS A 38 -9.64 -6.72 0.95
CA LYS A 38 -8.98 -8.02 0.78
C LYS A 38 -8.26 -8.45 2.05
N ALA A 39 -7.48 -7.56 2.67
CA ALA A 39 -6.77 -7.83 3.92
C ALA A 39 -7.73 -8.20 5.06
N ASN A 40 -8.87 -7.49 5.18
CA ASN A 40 -9.92 -7.80 6.16
C ASN A 40 -10.62 -9.14 5.86
N ALA A 41 -10.79 -9.52 4.60
CA ALA A 41 -11.32 -10.83 4.23
C ALA A 41 -10.34 -11.96 4.58
N ASP A 42 -9.05 -11.77 4.30
CA ASP A 42 -7.99 -12.72 4.64
C ASP A 42 -7.83 -12.85 6.17
N HIS A 43 -7.96 -11.76 6.93
CA HIS A 43 -7.96 -11.80 8.40
C HIS A 43 -9.10 -12.66 8.97
N LYS A 44 -10.32 -12.58 8.40
CA LYS A 44 -11.44 -13.43 8.80
C LYS A 44 -11.16 -14.91 8.54
N HIS A 45 -10.38 -15.24 7.53
CA HIS A 45 -10.05 -16.62 7.18
C HIS A 45 -8.98 -17.23 8.10
N HIS A 46 -8.05 -16.42 8.62
CA HIS A 46 -6.89 -16.90 9.38
C HIS A 46 -7.03 -16.86 10.91
N GLY A 47 -8.23 -16.57 11.45
CA GLY A 47 -8.59 -16.90 12.84
C GLY A 47 -7.81 -16.19 13.96
N VAL A 48 -6.97 -15.19 13.66
CA VAL A 48 -6.38 -14.34 14.69
C VAL A 48 -7.46 -13.35 15.13
N ILE A 49 -7.90 -13.47 16.38
CA ILE A 49 -8.91 -12.60 17.01
C ILE A 49 -8.34 -11.18 17.10
N GLY A 50 -8.48 -10.39 16.04
CA GLY A 50 -8.02 -9.01 15.93
C GLY A 50 -9.12 -8.11 15.39
N GLN A 51 -9.12 -6.83 15.81
CA GLN A 51 -10.10 -5.86 15.30
C GLN A 51 -9.93 -5.66 13.78
N PRO A 52 -11.03 -5.51 13.03
CA PRO A 52 -10.96 -5.17 11.61
C PRO A 52 -10.23 -3.83 11.41
N ASN A 53 -9.47 -3.70 10.32
CA ASN A 53 -8.90 -2.40 9.95
C ASN A 53 -10.03 -1.49 9.47
N PHE A 54 -10.30 -0.43 10.23
CA PHE A 54 -11.16 0.68 9.86
C PHE A 54 -10.28 1.91 9.66
N PHE A 55 -10.22 2.39 8.42
CA PHE A 55 -9.70 3.71 8.07
C PHE A 55 -10.81 4.45 7.34
#